data_AF-A0A355FM13-F1
#
_entry.id   AF-A0A355FM13-F1
#
_cell.length_a   1.000
_cell.length_b   1.000
_cell.length_c   1.000
_cell.angle_alpha   90.00
_cell.angle_beta   90.00
_cell.angle_gamma   90.00
#
_symmetry.space_group_name_H-M   'P 1'
#
loop_
_entity.id
_entity.type
_entity.pdbx_description
1 polymer ?
#
loop_
_entity_poly.entity_id
_entity_poly.type
_entity_poly.pdbx_seq_one_letter_code
_entity_poly.pdbx_strand_id
1 'polypeptide(L)' 'WPEYTVNYRYGQTTYEIKVENPNRKQSGGSYLELDGEELEKVADGVPLVNDGRRHHIRFVL' A
#
# COMPACT_ATOMS: atom_id res chain seq x y z
N TRP A 1 -0.71 6.07 -14.99
CA TRP A 1 0.63 5.87 -14.40
C TRP A 1 0.86 4.37 -14.32
N PRO A 2 1.96 3.83 -14.88
CA PRO A 2 2.21 2.39 -14.91
C PRO A 2 2.54 1.83 -13.52
N GLU A 3 3.36 2.55 -12.76
CA GLU A 3 3.62 2.31 -11.34
C GLU A 3 4.09 3.60 -10.68
N TYR A 4 3.97 3.70 -9.37
CA TYR A 4 4.61 4.72 -8.56
C TYR A 4 4.86 4.21 -7.14
N THR A 5 5.82 4.83 -6.44
CA THR A 5 6.13 4.50 -5.05
C THR A 5 5.98 5.74 -4.19
N VAL A 6 5.34 5.59 -3.03
CA VAL A 6 5.16 6.63 -2.03
C VAL A 6 5.81 6.17 -0.73
N ASN A 7 6.71 6.98 -0.19
CA ASN A 7 7.23 6.77 1.15
C ASN A 7 6.45 7.69 2.11
N TYR A 8 5.64 7.08 2.96
CA TYR A 8 4.86 7.79 3.98
C TYR A 8 5.42 7.49 5.36
N ARG A 9 5.70 8.51 6.17
CA ARG A 9 6.19 8.32 7.54
C ARG A 9 5.10 8.66 8.53
N TYR A 10 4.77 7.72 9.41
CA TYR A 10 3.83 7.87 10.51
C TYR A 10 4.56 7.70 11.85
N GLY A 11 4.74 8.78 12.59
CA GLY A 11 5.55 8.76 13.81
C GLY A 11 7.00 8.35 13.53
N GLN A 12 7.43 7.22 14.11
CA GLN A 12 8.74 6.61 13.88
C GLN A 12 8.72 5.52 12.79
N THR A 13 7.54 5.21 12.27
CA THR A 13 7.29 4.09 11.36
C THR A 13 7.26 4.59 9.92
N THR A 14 7.83 3.82 8.99
CA THR A 14 7.89 4.19 7.57
C THR A 14 7.11 3.18 6.73
N TYR A 15 6.19 3.69 5.93
CA TYR A 15 5.34 2.95 5.01
C TYR A 15 5.82 3.18 3.59
N GLU A 16 6.31 2.13 2.94
CA GLU A 16 6.67 2.16 1.53
C GLU A 16 5.52 1.59 0.71
N ILE A 17 4.75 2.47 0.08
CA ILE A 17 3.55 2.12 -0.69
C ILE A 17 3.92 2.05 -2.16
N LYS A 18 3.97 0.84 -2.70
CA LYS A 18 4.13 0.60 -4.13
C LYS A 18 2.77 0.43 -4.77
N VAL A 19 2.43 1.30 -5.71
CA VAL A 19 1.21 1.22 -6.49
C VAL A 19 1.54 0.78 -7.90
N GLU A 20 1.00 -0.35 -8.30
CA GLU A 20 1.13 -0.94 -9.64
C GLU A 20 -0.20 -0.85 -10.37
N ASN A 21 -0.18 -0.43 -11.63
CA ASN A 21 -1.37 -0.24 -12.42
C ASN A 21 -1.16 -0.78 -13.85
N PRO A 22 -1.09 -2.11 -13.99
CA PRO A 22 -0.84 -2.75 -15.27
C PRO A 22 -1.94 -2.42 -16.30
N ASN A 23 -3.18 -2.22 -15.83
CA ASN A 23 -4.34 -1.96 -16.68
C ASN A 23 -4.57 -0.47 -17.00
N ARG A 24 -3.70 0.44 -16.53
CA ARG A 24 -3.84 1.90 -16.66
C ARG A 24 -5.21 2.43 -16.22
N LYS A 25 -5.85 1.79 -15.22
CA LYS A 25 -7.13 2.22 -14.65
C LYS A 25 -6.96 3.47 -13.78
N GLN A 26 -8.00 4.28 -13.65
CA GLN A 26 -8.00 5.44 -12.74
C GLN A 26 -8.61 5.13 -11.37
N SER A 27 -9.28 4.00 -11.20
CA SER A 27 -9.99 3.62 -9.96
C SER A 27 -10.20 2.11 -9.86
N GLY A 28 -10.53 1.66 -8.64
CA GLY A 28 -10.75 0.26 -8.31
C GLY A 28 -9.44 -0.43 -7.96
N GLY A 29 -9.18 -0.60 -6.66
CA GLY A 29 -8.07 -1.44 -6.21
C GLY A 29 -8.47 -2.90 -6.33
N SER A 30 -7.68 -3.66 -7.06
CA SER A 30 -7.87 -5.11 -7.25
C SER A 30 -7.12 -5.92 -6.19
N TYR A 31 -6.08 -5.33 -5.56
CA TYR A 31 -5.20 -6.03 -4.63
C TYR A 31 -4.57 -5.07 -3.64
N LEU A 32 -4.49 -5.47 -2.36
CA LEU A 32 -3.79 -4.73 -1.32
C LEU A 32 -3.06 -5.73 -0.41
N GLU A 33 -1.78 -5.55 -0.21
CA GLU A 33 -0.93 -6.38 0.66
C GLU A 33 -0.13 -5.47 1.60
N LEU A 34 -0.01 -5.87 2.86
CA LEU A 34 0.78 -5.22 3.90
C LEU A 34 1.80 -6.22 4.46
N ASP A 35 3.09 -5.96 4.30
CA ASP A 35 4.20 -6.81 4.78
C ASP A 35 4.10 -8.28 4.38
N GLY A 36 3.50 -8.56 3.22
CA GLY A 36 3.26 -9.92 2.72
C GLY A 36 1.93 -10.54 3.18
N GLU A 37 1.13 -9.83 3.98
CA GLU A 37 -0.24 -10.24 4.30
C GLU A 37 -1.24 -9.57 3.34
N GLU A 38 -1.96 -10.39 2.58
CA GLU A 38 -3.03 -9.92 1.69
C GLU A 38 -4.22 -9.44 2.52
N LEU A 39 -4.65 -8.20 2.28
CA LEU A 39 -5.81 -7.61 2.91
C LEU A 39 -7.04 -7.86 2.04
N GLU A 40 -7.97 -8.69 2.52
CA GLU A 40 -9.20 -9.07 1.78
C GLU A 40 -10.05 -7.86 1.35
N LYS A 41 -9.92 -6.73 2.06
CA LYS A 41 -10.72 -5.53 1.82
C LYS A 41 -9.83 -4.32 1.62
N VAL A 42 -9.57 -4.01 0.34
CA VAL A 42 -8.94 -2.75 -0.06
C VAL A 42 -9.65 -1.53 0.54
N ALA A 43 -10.99 -1.60 0.63
CA ALA A 43 -11.83 -0.51 1.13
C ALA A 43 -11.62 -0.19 2.62
N ASP A 44 -11.15 -1.17 3.41
CA ASP A 44 -10.91 -0.96 4.85
C ASP A 44 -9.59 -0.20 5.09
N GLY A 45 -8.75 -0.10 4.07
CA GLY A 45 -7.47 0.61 4.13
C GLY A 45 -6.42 -0.14 4.95
N VAL A 46 -5.29 0.53 5.17
CA VAL A 46 -4.17 -0.03 5.95
C VAL A 46 -4.17 0.60 7.35
N PRO A 47 -4.13 -0.22 8.43
CA PRO A 47 -4.01 0.31 9.78
C PRO A 47 -2.63 0.98 9.97
N LEU A 48 -2.63 2.23 10.43
CA LEU A 48 -1.39 2.93 10.76
C LEU A 48 -0.94 2.54 12.18
N VAL A 49 0.08 1.70 12.23
CA VAL A 49 0.81 1.31 13.44
C VAL A 49 2.05 2.20 13.59
N ASN A 50 2.37 2.57 14.83
CA ASN A 50 3.61 3.28 15.16
C ASN A 50 4.56 2.38 15.99
N ASP A 51 5.12 1.36 15.35
CA ASP A 51 6.03 0.38 15.97
C ASP A 51 7.52 0.71 15.74
N GLY A 52 7.80 1.75 14.95
CA GLY A 52 9.15 2.18 14.57
C GLY A 52 9.78 1.34 13.44
N ARG A 53 9.01 0.45 12.81
CA ARG A 53 9.49 -0.43 11.75
C ARG A 53 9.20 0.16 10.37
N ARG A 54 9.66 -0.56 9.36
CA ARG A 54 9.35 -0.27 7.96
C ARG A 54 8.32 -1.27 7.46
N HIS A 55 7.15 -0.77 7.12
CA HIS A 55 6.08 -1.55 6.50
C HIS A 55 6.11 -1.37 4.99
N HIS A 56 5.96 -2.45 4.25
CA HIS A 56 5.84 -2.44 2.80
C HIS A 56 4.39 -2.68 2.42
N ILE A 57 3.83 -1.77 1.66
CA ILE A 57 2.47 -1.87 1.14
C ILE A 57 2.57 -2.07 -0.36
N ARG A 58 1.92 -3.13 -0.87
CA ARG A 58 1.76 -3.34 -2.30
C ARG A 58 0.30 -3.19 -2.66
N PHE A 59 0.04 -2.29 -3.59
CA PHE A 59 -1.30 -1.98 -4.06
C PHE A 59 -1.36 -2.15 -5.57
N VAL A 60 -2.34 -2.92 -6.06
CA VAL A 60 -2.56 -3.09 -7.50
C VAL A 60 -3.94 -2.57 -7.86
N LEU A 61 -3.98 -1.69 -8.87
CA LEU A 61 -5.19 -1.20 -9.53
C LEU A 61 -5.68 -2.20 -10.59
#